data_AF-A0AB39UIF2-F1
#
_entry.id   AF-A0AB39UIF2-F1
#
_cell.length_a   1.000
_cell.length_b   1.000
_cell.length_c   1.000
_cell.angle_alpha   90.00
_cell.angle_beta   90.00
_cell.angle_gamma   90.00
#
_symmetry.space_group_name_H-M   'P 1'
#
loop_
_entity.id
_entity.type
_entity.pdbx_description
1 polymer ?
#
loop_
_entity_poly.entity_id
_entity_poly.type
_entity_poly.pdbx_seq_one_letter_code
_entity_poly.pdbx_strand_id
1 'polypeptide(L)'
;MERLRSHRDFVTVLKQRNKVTSRDIVLHYRFFAGDANISATAVPALNKTASTQPVSGLVSEAKPGLPEVQNPSGVASGDSLLGEQPMTRRRLGLAVAKNVGNAVTRNGVKRRFRQLAASREQVLPAVCDVVMRAKPHASQQSYASLEQQVSELFAQVAKRYEQRHPHNMMQGGVV
;
A
#
# COMPACT_ATOMS: atom_id res chain seq x y z
N MET A 1 -6.98 -0.80 0.02
CA MET A 1 -5.73 -1.00 0.79
C MET A 1 -4.59 -1.34 -0.16
N GLU A 2 -3.42 -0.72 -0.02
CA GLU A 2 -2.23 -1.07 -0.80
C GLU A 2 -1.64 -2.43 -0.37
N ARG A 3 -0.76 -3.02 -1.17
CA ARG A 3 0.04 -4.19 -0.78
C ARG A 3 1.39 -3.75 -0.22
N LEU A 4 1.77 -4.25 0.95
CA LEU A 4 3.13 -4.11 1.47
C LEU A 4 4.11 -4.95 0.62
N ARG A 5 4.76 -4.32 -0.36
CA ARG A 5 5.61 -5.00 -1.37
C ARG A 5 7.03 -5.31 -0.87
N SER A 6 7.62 -4.38 -0.13
CA SER A 6 9.02 -4.42 0.33
C SER A 6 9.23 -5.47 1.43
N HIS A 7 10.22 -6.36 1.26
CA HIS A 7 10.60 -7.31 2.30
C HIS A 7 11.19 -6.61 3.54
N ARG A 8 11.93 -5.51 3.34
CA ARG A 8 12.43 -4.63 4.42
C ARG A 8 11.26 -4.13 5.25
N ASP A 9 10.25 -3.54 4.63
CA ASP A 9 9.08 -2.97 5.30
C ASP A 9 8.32 -4.06 6.08
N PHE A 10 8.05 -5.19 5.42
CA PHE A 10 7.40 -6.37 6.02
C PHE A 10 8.15 -6.88 7.26
N VAL A 11 9.47 -6.97 7.20
CA VAL A 11 10.32 -7.34 8.34
C VAL A 11 10.33 -6.24 9.41
N THR A 12 10.25 -4.94 9.06
CA THR A 12 10.14 -3.88 10.08
C THR A 12 8.85 -4.00 10.90
N VAL A 13 7.72 -4.33 10.26
CA VAL A 13 6.44 -4.54 10.97
C VAL A 13 6.51 -5.79 11.87
N LEU A 14 7.13 -6.88 11.40
CA LEU A 14 7.29 -8.09 12.21
C LEU A 14 8.29 -7.94 13.38
N LYS A 15 9.32 -7.09 13.23
CA LYS A 15 10.31 -6.80 14.29
C LYS A 15 9.75 -5.88 15.39
N GLN A 16 8.68 -5.13 15.13
CA GLN A 16 8.02 -4.32 16.17
C GLN A 16 7.26 -5.19 17.17
N ARG A 17 7.32 -4.81 18.45
CA ARG A 17 6.57 -5.49 19.54
C ARG A 17 5.05 -5.21 19.49
N ASN A 18 4.62 -4.32 18.60
CA ASN A 18 3.23 -3.92 18.37
C ASN A 18 2.43 -5.01 17.65
N LYS A 19 1.64 -5.78 18.40
CA LYS A 19 0.71 -6.78 17.87
C LYS A 19 -0.59 -6.87 18.67
N VAL A 20 -1.67 -7.25 18.00
CA VAL A 20 -2.90 -7.79 18.59
C VAL A 20 -3.08 -9.23 18.12
N THR A 21 -3.89 -10.03 18.80
CA THR A 21 -4.03 -11.47 18.52
C THR A 21 -5.40 -11.97 18.93
N SER A 22 -6.08 -12.68 18.02
CA SER A 22 -7.30 -13.45 18.31
C SER A 22 -7.00 -14.95 18.16
N ARG A 23 -8.03 -15.81 18.16
CA ARG A 23 -7.90 -17.27 18.15
C ARG A 23 -7.01 -17.78 17.02
N ASP A 24 -7.27 -17.35 15.79
CA ASP A 24 -6.69 -17.87 14.54
C ASP A 24 -5.75 -16.87 13.83
N ILE A 25 -5.74 -15.61 14.25
CA ILE A 25 -5.04 -14.51 13.59
C ILE A 25 -4.13 -13.76 14.56
N VAL A 26 -2.89 -13.48 14.13
CA VAL A 26 -1.98 -12.51 14.77
C VAL A 26 -1.85 -11.32 13.83
N LEU A 27 -2.05 -10.11 14.34
CA LEU A 27 -1.94 -8.86 13.57
C LEU A 27 -0.78 -8.04 14.10
N HIS A 28 0.31 -7.95 13.32
CA HIS A 28 1.38 -7.00 13.59
C HIS A 28 1.04 -5.67 12.90
N TYR A 29 1.31 -4.54 13.55
CA TYR A 29 0.98 -3.23 12.99
C TYR A 29 2.04 -2.19 13.31
N ARG A 30 2.27 -1.28 12.35
CA ARG A 30 3.09 -0.09 12.47
C ARG A 30 2.24 1.11 12.10
N PHE A 31 2.09 2.04 13.03
CA PHE A 31 1.67 3.40 12.70
C PHE A 31 2.87 4.18 12.17
N PHE A 32 2.59 5.12 11.29
CA PHE A 32 3.51 6.22 11.02
C PHE A 32 3.09 7.37 11.94
N ALA A 33 4.06 8.06 12.52
CA ALA A 33 3.78 9.42 12.97
C ALA A 33 3.38 10.25 11.74
N GLY A 34 2.45 11.17 11.89
CA GLY A 34 2.05 12.07 10.82
C GLY A 34 3.13 13.11 10.57
N ASP A 35 4.19 12.74 9.84
CA ASP A 35 5.08 13.70 9.21
C ASP A 35 4.22 14.48 8.20
N ALA A 36 3.75 15.68 8.56
CA ALA A 36 2.98 16.58 7.71
C ALA A 36 3.80 17.17 6.54
N ASN A 37 4.89 16.50 6.17
CA ASN A 37 5.85 16.91 5.17
C ASN A 37 6.65 15.71 4.63
N ILE A 38 5.95 14.66 4.16
CA ILE A 38 6.58 13.58 3.36
C ILE A 38 6.80 14.12 1.93
N SER A 39 7.74 15.05 1.79
CA SER A 39 8.18 15.59 0.50
C SER A 39 8.51 14.47 -0.48
N ALA A 40 8.22 14.72 -1.76
CA ALA A 40 8.29 13.71 -2.82
C ALA A 40 9.73 13.18 -3.05
N THR A 41 10.15 12.21 -2.24
CA THR A 41 11.38 11.43 -2.46
C THR A 41 11.10 10.27 -3.43
N ALA A 42 10.51 10.61 -4.57
CA ALA A 42 10.69 9.84 -5.79
C ALA A 42 12.12 10.13 -6.26
N VAL A 43 13.08 9.34 -5.76
CA VAL A 43 14.49 9.48 -6.14
C VAL A 43 14.59 9.40 -7.67
N PRO A 44 15.22 10.38 -8.35
CA PRO A 44 15.18 10.47 -9.81
C PRO A 44 15.82 9.25 -10.46
N ALA A 45 15.26 8.82 -11.59
CA ALA A 45 15.84 7.79 -12.45
C ALA A 45 17.05 8.36 -13.21
N LEU A 46 18.15 8.61 -12.49
CA LEU A 46 19.36 9.18 -13.07
C LEU A 46 20.13 8.12 -13.87
N ASN A 47 20.10 8.33 -15.17
CA ASN A 47 20.85 7.64 -16.22
C ASN A 47 22.33 7.34 -15.90
N LYS A 48 22.81 6.14 -16.25
CA LYS A 48 24.19 5.99 -16.75
C LYS A 48 24.41 4.75 -17.63
N THR A 49 24.89 5.03 -18.85
CA THR A 49 25.84 4.23 -19.66
C THR A 49 25.70 2.71 -19.70
N ALA A 50 25.22 2.21 -20.84
CA ALA A 50 25.78 1.03 -21.49
C ALA A 50 26.22 1.44 -22.90
N SER A 51 27.49 1.20 -23.24
CA SER A 51 28.04 1.43 -24.57
C SER A 51 28.29 0.08 -25.24
N THR A 52 27.83 -0.11 -26.47
CA THR A 52 28.34 -1.10 -27.45
C THR A 52 27.73 -0.79 -28.82
N GLN A 53 28.61 -0.57 -29.81
CA GLN A 53 28.36 -0.58 -31.27
C GLN A 53 28.60 -2.02 -31.81
N PRO A 54 28.35 -2.38 -33.10
CA PRO A 54 27.91 -1.56 -34.26
C PRO A 54 26.74 -2.18 -35.07
N VAL A 55 26.29 -1.51 -36.14
CA VAL A 55 26.21 -2.01 -37.54
C VAL A 55 25.89 -0.84 -38.50
N SER A 56 26.28 -0.93 -39.78
CA SER A 56 26.24 0.20 -40.74
C SER A 56 25.60 -0.15 -42.10
N GLY A 57 24.73 0.73 -42.62
CA GLY A 57 24.15 0.71 -43.98
C GLY A 57 23.04 -0.34 -44.22
N LEU A 58 22.24 -0.30 -45.30
CA LEU A 58 22.03 0.65 -46.43
C LEU A 58 20.76 0.12 -47.22
N VAL A 59 19.93 0.81 -48.02
CA VAL A 59 19.77 2.19 -48.58
C VAL A 59 18.24 2.47 -48.77
N SER A 60 17.84 3.73 -49.07
CA SER A 60 16.65 4.11 -49.88
C SER A 60 15.20 3.79 -49.36
N GLU A 61 14.11 4.44 -49.80
CA GLU A 61 13.92 5.58 -50.71
C GLU A 61 12.69 6.47 -50.36
N ALA A 62 12.44 7.52 -51.15
CA ALA A 62 11.69 8.74 -50.78
C ALA A 62 10.17 8.79 -51.06
N LYS A 63 9.47 9.74 -50.43
CA LYS A 63 8.36 10.52 -51.03
C LYS A 63 8.21 11.93 -50.36
N PRO A 64 7.79 13.01 -51.07
CA PRO A 64 7.99 14.41 -50.62
C PRO A 64 6.75 15.11 -49.98
N GLY A 65 6.93 16.40 -49.59
CA GLY A 65 5.95 17.28 -48.90
C GLY A 65 4.75 17.77 -49.73
N LEU A 66 3.98 18.82 -49.36
CA LEU A 66 4.11 19.98 -48.44
C LEU A 66 2.73 20.27 -47.75
N PRO A 67 2.49 21.36 -46.96
CA PRO A 67 3.39 22.39 -46.39
C PRO A 67 3.29 22.62 -44.86
N GLU A 68 4.21 23.46 -44.41
CA GLU A 68 4.30 24.16 -43.12
C GLU A 68 3.07 25.02 -42.75
N VAL A 69 2.73 25.08 -41.45
CA VAL A 69 1.84 26.09 -40.84
C VAL A 69 2.49 26.60 -39.56
N GLN A 70 2.39 27.91 -39.32
CA GLN A 70 3.19 28.64 -38.34
C GLN A 70 2.58 28.61 -36.92
N ASN A 71 3.42 28.42 -35.91
CA ASN A 71 3.17 28.91 -34.54
C ASN A 71 3.40 30.44 -34.53
N PRO A 72 2.64 31.25 -33.76
CA PRO A 72 3.06 31.45 -32.36
C PRO A 72 1.94 31.77 -31.32
N SER A 73 2.38 31.76 -30.06
CA SER A 73 1.89 32.57 -28.92
C SER A 73 0.40 32.50 -28.51
N GLY A 74 0.14 31.77 -27.42
CA GLY A 74 -0.95 32.04 -26.47
C GLY A 74 -0.44 31.76 -25.06
N VAL A 75 -0.34 32.78 -24.19
CA VAL A 75 0.35 32.69 -22.89
C VAL A 75 -0.56 32.92 -21.67
N ALA A 76 -0.35 32.07 -20.67
CA ALA A 76 -0.59 32.26 -19.23
C ALA A 76 -2.02 32.25 -18.63
N SER A 77 -2.04 31.75 -17.37
CA SER A 77 -3.00 31.99 -16.27
C SER A 77 -4.25 31.09 -16.13
N GLY A 78 -4.54 30.69 -14.87
CA GLY A 78 -5.72 29.91 -14.46
C GLY A 78 -5.47 28.40 -14.25
N ASP A 79 -4.52 27.96 -13.45
CA ASP A 79 -4.45 27.98 -11.96
C ASP A 79 -5.07 26.75 -11.24
N SER A 80 -4.16 25.87 -10.80
CA SER A 80 -4.16 25.07 -9.56
C SER A 80 -5.49 24.58 -8.93
N LEU A 81 -6.12 23.54 -9.51
CA LEU A 81 -7.10 22.69 -8.79
C LEU A 81 -6.80 21.18 -8.87
N LEU A 82 -5.52 20.80 -8.72
CA LEU A 82 -5.14 19.42 -8.39
C LEU A 82 -5.45 19.15 -6.91
N GLY A 83 -6.72 18.83 -6.61
CA GLY A 83 -7.21 18.67 -5.24
C GLY A 83 -6.39 17.70 -4.39
N GLU A 84 -6.04 18.14 -3.17
CA GLU A 84 -5.25 17.39 -2.20
C GLU A 84 -6.00 16.12 -1.72
N GLN A 85 -5.81 15.02 -2.42
CA GLN A 85 -6.39 13.74 -2.04
C GLN A 85 -5.80 13.30 -0.67
N PRO A 86 -6.62 13.14 0.38
CA PRO A 86 -6.11 12.86 1.72
C PRO A 86 -5.36 11.53 1.74
N MET A 87 -4.05 11.59 2.02
CA MET A 87 -3.06 10.52 1.76
C MET A 87 -3.24 9.26 2.62
N THR A 88 -4.31 8.52 2.36
CA THR A 88 -4.74 7.32 3.08
C THR A 88 -3.86 6.12 2.69
N ARG A 89 -2.69 6.04 3.31
CA ARG A 89 -1.68 4.99 3.06
C ARG A 89 -1.81 3.81 4.03
N ARG A 90 -2.84 2.99 3.83
CA ARG A 90 -3.00 1.67 4.47
C ARG A 90 -2.32 0.59 3.63
N ARG A 91 -1.34 -0.16 4.18
CA ARG A 91 -0.57 -1.19 3.43
C ARG A 91 -0.63 -2.58 4.09
N LEU A 92 -0.98 -3.62 3.31
CA LEU A 92 -1.18 -5.00 3.79
C LEU A 92 -0.06 -5.97 3.40
N GLY A 93 0.55 -6.62 4.40
CA GLY A 93 1.32 -7.86 4.24
C GLY A 93 0.53 -9.07 4.74
N LEU A 94 0.72 -10.24 4.10
CA LEU A 94 0.09 -11.50 4.50
C LEU A 94 1.13 -12.61 4.73
N ALA A 95 1.16 -13.15 5.95
CA ALA A 95 1.98 -14.29 6.34
C ALA A 95 1.10 -15.54 6.57
N VAL A 96 1.41 -16.65 5.89
CA VAL A 96 0.76 -17.95 6.13
C VAL A 96 1.82 -19.04 6.22
N ALA A 97 2.00 -19.56 7.44
CA ALA A 97 3.04 -20.51 7.80
C ALA A 97 2.86 -21.91 7.17
N LYS A 98 3.91 -22.74 7.20
CA LYS A 98 3.90 -24.11 6.62
C LYS A 98 2.87 -25.02 7.30
N ASN A 99 2.68 -24.87 8.61
CA ASN A 99 1.73 -25.65 9.43
C ASN A 99 0.26 -25.23 9.29
N VAL A 100 -0.10 -24.34 8.35
CA VAL A 100 -1.51 -24.03 8.01
C VAL A 100 -2.05 -24.99 6.92
N GLY A 101 -1.17 -25.72 6.23
CA GLY A 101 -1.53 -26.72 5.22
C GLY A 101 -0.68 -26.64 3.95
N ASN A 102 -1.11 -27.33 2.89
CA ASN A 102 -0.42 -27.35 1.59
C ASN A 102 -0.48 -25.98 0.87
N ALA A 103 0.18 -25.86 -0.28
CA ALA A 103 0.22 -24.61 -1.05
C ALA A 103 -1.17 -24.09 -1.45
N VAL A 104 -2.10 -24.99 -1.83
CA VAL A 104 -3.47 -24.64 -2.22
C VAL A 104 -4.25 -24.09 -1.01
N THR A 105 -4.18 -24.77 0.13
CA THR A 105 -4.80 -24.35 1.41
C THR A 105 -4.29 -22.98 1.84
N ARG A 106 -2.96 -22.79 1.83
CA ARG A 106 -2.31 -21.52 2.18
C ARG A 106 -2.66 -20.40 1.20
N ASN A 107 -2.84 -20.70 -0.08
CA ASN A 107 -3.32 -19.74 -1.08
C ASN A 107 -4.81 -19.41 -0.91
N GLY A 108 -5.63 -20.37 -0.46
CA GLY A 108 -7.02 -20.16 -0.04
C GLY A 108 -7.13 -19.18 1.13
N VAL A 109 -6.35 -19.40 2.20
CA VAL A 109 -6.29 -18.46 3.35
C VAL A 109 -5.86 -17.06 2.90
N LYS A 110 -4.83 -16.93 2.03
CA LYS A 110 -4.43 -15.63 1.43
C LYS A 110 -5.45 -15.03 0.46
N ARG A 111 -6.44 -15.78 -0.04
CA ARG A 111 -7.59 -15.23 -0.78
C ARG A 111 -8.60 -14.64 0.20
N ARG A 112 -9.08 -15.45 1.17
CA ARG A 112 -10.01 -15.01 2.22
C ARG A 112 -9.51 -13.76 2.95
N PHE A 113 -8.26 -13.76 3.43
CA PHE A 113 -7.70 -12.63 4.18
C PHE A 113 -7.62 -11.33 3.36
N ARG A 114 -7.48 -11.38 2.03
CA ARG A 114 -7.52 -10.16 1.20
C ARG A 114 -8.92 -9.58 1.10
N GLN A 115 -9.94 -10.43 0.97
CA GLN A 115 -11.34 -9.98 0.92
C GLN A 115 -11.75 -9.36 2.26
N LEU A 116 -11.45 -10.04 3.37
CA LEU A 116 -11.72 -9.55 4.73
C LEU A 116 -10.98 -8.24 5.07
N ALA A 117 -9.71 -8.14 4.69
CA ALA A 117 -8.94 -6.91 4.93
C ALA A 117 -9.43 -5.74 4.07
N ALA A 118 -9.96 -5.99 2.88
CA ALA A 118 -10.55 -4.95 2.02
C ALA A 118 -11.93 -4.51 2.52
N SER A 119 -12.84 -5.43 2.87
CA SER A 119 -14.20 -5.08 3.33
C SER A 119 -14.21 -4.33 4.66
N ARG A 120 -13.17 -4.48 5.49
CA ARG A 120 -13.05 -3.83 6.80
C ARG A 120 -11.97 -2.74 6.85
N GLU A 121 -11.36 -2.33 5.73
CA GLU A 121 -10.18 -1.43 5.78
C GLU A 121 -10.47 -0.05 6.38
N GLN A 122 -11.71 0.43 6.30
CA GLN A 122 -12.10 1.73 6.85
C GLN A 122 -12.02 1.82 8.38
N VAL A 123 -11.99 0.67 9.08
CA VAL A 123 -11.81 0.60 10.54
C VAL A 123 -10.36 0.92 10.95
N LEU A 124 -9.40 0.81 10.03
CA LEU A 124 -7.99 1.09 10.33
C LEU A 124 -7.67 2.59 10.17
N PRO A 125 -6.69 3.12 10.93
CA PRO A 125 -6.19 4.48 10.76
C PRO A 125 -5.79 4.80 9.31
N ALA A 126 -5.75 6.08 8.94
CA ALA A 126 -5.46 6.50 7.57
C ALA A 126 -4.05 6.08 7.09
N VAL A 127 -3.05 6.06 7.98
CA VAL A 127 -1.64 5.81 7.64
C VAL A 127 -1.06 4.69 8.51
N CYS A 128 -1.04 3.46 8.01
CA CYS A 128 -0.51 2.29 8.75
C CYS A 128 -0.03 1.15 7.84
N ASP A 129 1.05 0.48 8.25
CA ASP A 129 1.41 -0.85 7.74
C ASP A 129 0.85 -1.93 8.65
N VAL A 130 0.25 -2.96 8.07
CA VAL A 130 -0.36 -4.08 8.78
C VAL A 130 0.09 -5.40 8.17
N VAL A 131 0.53 -6.34 9.01
CA VAL A 131 0.86 -7.72 8.60
C VAL A 131 -0.04 -8.71 9.34
N MET A 132 -0.98 -9.30 8.59
CA MET A 132 -1.80 -10.40 9.10
C MET A 132 -1.02 -11.72 9.00
N ARG A 133 -0.91 -12.45 10.11
CA ARG A 133 -0.33 -13.79 10.18
C ARG A 133 -1.39 -14.82 10.60
N ALA A 134 -1.62 -15.81 9.74
CA ALA A 134 -2.46 -16.95 10.05
C ALA A 134 -1.77 -17.93 11.01
N LYS A 135 -2.51 -18.41 12.02
CA LYS A 135 -2.20 -19.59 12.85
C LYS A 135 -2.71 -20.88 12.15
N PRO A 136 -2.33 -22.09 12.61
CA PRO A 136 -2.68 -23.36 11.94
C PRO A 136 -4.18 -23.52 11.64
N HIS A 137 -5.05 -23.28 12.63
CA HIS A 137 -6.50 -23.49 12.55
C HIS A 137 -7.24 -22.51 11.63
N ALA A 138 -6.58 -21.44 11.16
CA ALA A 138 -7.15 -20.45 10.24
C ALA A 138 -7.50 -21.02 8.84
N SER A 139 -7.06 -22.23 8.51
CA SER A 139 -7.52 -22.99 7.35
C SER A 139 -8.92 -23.57 7.58
N GLN A 140 -9.16 -24.14 8.76
CA GLN A 140 -10.39 -24.85 9.14
C GLN A 140 -11.57 -23.93 9.47
N GLN A 141 -11.30 -22.70 9.93
CA GLN A 141 -12.36 -21.72 10.26
C GLN A 141 -13.26 -21.34 9.06
N SER A 142 -14.52 -21.05 9.35
CA SER A 142 -15.49 -20.48 8.40
C SER A 142 -15.11 -19.03 8.02
N TYR A 143 -15.69 -18.52 6.93
CA TYR A 143 -15.45 -17.13 6.52
C TYR A 143 -15.93 -16.13 7.58
N ALA A 144 -17.13 -16.32 8.12
CA ALA A 144 -17.71 -15.45 9.16
C ALA A 144 -16.89 -15.44 10.47
N SER A 145 -16.38 -16.60 10.92
CA SER A 145 -15.48 -16.69 12.09
C SER A 145 -14.20 -15.88 11.88
N LEU A 146 -13.62 -15.96 10.67
CA LEU A 146 -12.45 -15.15 10.33
C LEU A 146 -12.79 -13.66 10.18
N GLU A 147 -13.99 -13.32 9.67
CA GLU A 147 -14.43 -11.92 9.57
C GLU A 147 -14.60 -11.26 10.93
N GLN A 148 -15.27 -11.93 11.87
CA GLN A 148 -15.42 -11.43 13.23
C GLN A 148 -14.05 -11.17 13.86
N GLN A 149 -13.13 -12.14 13.78
CA GLN A 149 -11.76 -11.99 14.29
C GLN A 149 -10.99 -10.84 13.61
N VAL A 150 -11.18 -10.60 12.31
CA VAL A 150 -10.56 -9.46 11.61
C VAL A 150 -11.14 -8.14 12.11
N SER A 151 -12.47 -8.04 12.25
CA SER A 151 -13.15 -6.84 12.74
C SER A 151 -12.73 -6.48 14.18
N GLU A 152 -12.71 -7.46 15.08
CA GLU A 152 -12.22 -7.33 16.46
C GLU A 152 -10.77 -6.81 16.51
N LEU A 153 -9.88 -7.39 15.68
CA LEU A 153 -8.47 -7.01 15.67
C LEU A 153 -8.24 -5.62 15.03
N PHE A 154 -9.02 -5.23 14.03
CA PHE A 154 -8.92 -3.89 13.44
C PHE A 154 -9.43 -2.82 14.42
N ALA A 155 -10.54 -3.06 15.12
CA ALA A 155 -11.05 -2.17 16.17
C ALA A 155 -10.05 -2.02 17.33
N GLN A 156 -9.36 -3.10 17.74
CA GLN A 156 -8.27 -3.02 18.71
C GLN A 156 -7.07 -2.19 18.21
N VAL A 157 -6.77 -2.20 16.91
CA VAL A 157 -5.71 -1.36 16.32
C VAL A 157 -6.13 0.10 16.27
N ALA A 158 -7.38 0.41 15.92
CA ALA A 158 -7.93 1.78 15.98
C ALA A 158 -7.86 2.37 17.40
N LYS A 159 -8.37 1.65 18.40
CA LYS A 159 -8.29 2.06 19.81
C LYS A 159 -6.85 2.30 20.29
N ARG A 160 -5.89 1.49 19.85
CA ARG A 160 -4.46 1.67 20.16
C ARG A 160 -3.77 2.77 19.34
N TYR A 161 -4.39 3.26 18.27
CA TYR A 161 -3.95 4.44 17.53
C TYR A 161 -4.40 5.70 18.27
N GLU A 162 -5.68 5.79 18.65
CA GLU A 162 -6.27 6.87 19.45
C GLU A 162 -5.48 7.08 20.75
N GLN A 163 -5.29 6.01 21.53
CA GLN A 163 -4.52 6.01 22.79
C GLN A 163 -3.06 6.49 22.66
N ARG A 164 -2.51 6.53 21.44
CA ARG A 164 -1.14 6.95 21.15
C ARG A 164 -1.05 8.34 20.51
N HIS A 165 -2.14 8.89 20.00
CA HIS A 165 -2.18 10.17 19.29
C HIS A 165 -3.32 11.08 19.79
N PRO A 166 -3.44 11.36 21.10
CA PRO A 166 -4.53 12.17 21.65
C PRO A 166 -4.63 13.57 21.03
N HIS A 167 -3.49 14.14 20.59
CA HIS A 167 -3.45 15.45 19.93
C HIS A 167 -4.27 15.51 18.62
N ASN A 168 -4.44 14.37 17.92
CA ASN A 168 -5.22 14.32 16.67
C ASN A 168 -6.73 14.54 16.90
N MET A 169 -7.22 14.49 18.15
CA MET A 169 -8.61 14.79 18.50
C MET A 169 -8.89 16.30 18.57
N MET A 170 -7.86 17.14 18.75
CA MET A 170 -8.01 18.60 18.90
C MET A 170 -8.10 19.36 17.56
N GLN A 171 -7.80 18.71 16.43
CA GLN A 171 -7.79 19.31 15.09
C GLN A 171 -8.75 18.64 14.10
N GLY A 172 -9.39 17.52 14.48
CA GLY A 172 -10.31 16.79 13.61
C GLY A 172 -11.80 17.19 13.73
N GLY A 173 -12.13 18.10 14.65
CA GLY A 173 -13.50 18.57 14.89
C GLY A 173 -13.93 19.68 13.94
N VAL A 174 -14.09 19.36 12.65
CA VAL A 174 -14.82 20.22 11.72
C VAL A 174 -16.32 19.90 11.85
N VAL A 175 -17.13 20.95 11.98
CA VAL A 175 -18.59 20.95 12.16
C VAL A 175 -19.35 20.58 10.89
#